data_AF-A0A1J7ID81-F1
#
_entry.id   AF-A0A1J7ID81-F1
#
_cell.length_a   1.000
_cell.length_b   1.000
_cell.length_c   1.000
_cell.angle_alpha   90.00
_cell.angle_beta   90.00
_cell.angle_gamma   90.00
#
_symmetry.space_group_name_H-M   'P 1'
#
loop_
_entity.id
_entity.type
_entity.pdbx_description
1 polymer ?
#
loop_
_entity_poly.entity_id
_entity_poly.type
_entity_poly.pdbx_seq_one_letter_code
_entity_poly.pdbx_strand_id
1 'polypeptide(L)'
;MDAEKEYINAVHTGAARQFLRNLQTIPNFEEDTEETWDDGQIETFLTHEAHKLFDAETTVYDTLHDIQGKLVPRLVARVHLALSLPSAGTGLTDAAELLHIKGILLQYIDGFSLSKVQDHAPKCEWQGIVDQAVAIVQAVGNHGILNRDVRPDNFIVQRDRSGRYLVFMIDFGLARLRGWNESDRDWAKAKLEKDEEGAVGLVMKKRLAREGFELRFENSDRYMEWAGGDDE
;
A
#
# COMPACT_ATOMS: atom_id res chain seq x y z
N MET A 1 7.55 23.47 21.12
CA MET A 1 8.43 22.41 21.62
C MET A 1 8.99 21.68 20.40
N ASP A 2 10.10 20.99 20.52
CA ASP A 2 10.78 20.35 19.38
C ASP A 2 10.41 18.86 19.41
N ALA A 3 9.38 18.48 18.66
CA ALA A 3 8.80 17.13 18.65
C ALA A 3 9.87 16.05 18.39
N GLU A 4 10.88 16.36 17.57
CA GLU A 4 12.03 15.47 17.32
C GLU A 4 12.82 15.19 18.60
N LYS A 5 13.07 16.21 19.44
CA LYS A 5 13.78 16.03 20.72
C LYS A 5 12.97 15.22 21.73
N GLU A 6 11.66 15.43 21.77
CA GLU A 6 10.76 14.68 22.66
C GLU A 6 10.68 13.22 22.25
N TYR A 7 10.55 12.94 20.95
CA TYR A 7 10.60 11.60 20.39
C TYR A 7 11.94 10.90 20.70
N ILE A 8 13.07 11.55 20.40
CA ILE A 8 14.39 11.00 20.69
C ILE A 8 14.49 10.69 22.19
N ASN A 9 14.05 11.59 23.07
CA ASN A 9 14.07 11.34 24.51
C ASN A 9 13.14 10.18 24.94
N ALA A 10 11.95 10.06 24.35
CA ALA A 10 11.02 8.97 24.60
C ALA A 10 11.60 7.61 24.18
N VAL A 11 12.37 7.56 23.08
CA VAL A 11 13.10 6.38 22.64
C VAL A 11 14.22 6.02 23.64
N HIS A 12 15.00 7.00 24.10
CA HIS A 12 16.09 6.77 25.06
C HIS A 12 15.60 6.28 26.42
N THR A 13 14.52 6.86 26.93
CA THR A 13 13.95 6.52 28.23
C THR A 13 13.17 5.19 28.21
N GLY A 14 12.94 4.61 27.03
CA GLY A 14 12.11 3.42 26.84
C GLY A 14 10.60 3.69 26.90
N ALA A 15 10.19 4.95 27.07
CA ALA A 15 8.79 5.36 27.07
C ALA A 15 8.11 5.03 25.73
N ALA A 16 8.79 5.25 24.61
CA ALA A 16 8.31 4.90 23.28
C ALA A 16 8.00 3.39 23.16
N ARG A 17 8.87 2.53 23.69
CA ARG A 17 8.67 1.07 23.68
C ARG A 17 7.49 0.65 24.54
N GLN A 18 7.36 1.22 25.73
CA GLN A 18 6.22 0.91 26.61
C GLN A 18 4.90 1.36 25.97
N PHE A 19 4.90 2.52 25.30
CA PHE A 19 3.76 3.02 24.56
C PHE A 19 3.36 2.09 23.40
N LEU A 20 4.32 1.64 22.57
CA LEU A 20 4.06 0.67 21.50
C LEU A 20 3.54 -0.68 22.04
N ARG A 21 4.06 -1.12 23.19
CA ARG A 21 3.54 -2.32 23.85
C ARG A 21 2.09 -2.14 24.31
N ASN A 22 1.74 -0.97 24.84
CA ASN A 22 0.37 -0.67 25.24
C ASN A 22 -0.57 -0.70 24.02
N LEU A 23 -0.19 -0.07 22.91
CA LEU A 23 -0.94 -0.11 21.64
C LEU A 23 -1.22 -1.55 21.16
N GLN A 24 -0.28 -2.47 21.36
CA GLN A 24 -0.44 -3.86 20.92
C GLN A 24 -1.21 -4.76 21.90
N THR A 25 -1.20 -4.43 23.19
CA THR A 25 -1.68 -5.34 24.26
C THR A 25 -2.97 -4.90 24.93
N ILE A 26 -3.27 -3.61 24.91
CA ILE A 26 -4.47 -3.05 25.52
C ILE A 26 -5.52 -2.86 24.42
N PRO A 27 -6.68 -3.53 24.51
CA PRO A 27 -7.78 -3.35 23.55
C PRO A 27 -8.22 -1.89 23.49
N ASN A 28 -8.48 -1.38 22.28
CA ASN A 28 -8.96 -0.02 22.02
C ASN A 28 -8.07 1.11 22.56
N PHE A 29 -6.81 0.82 22.90
CA PHE A 29 -5.92 1.82 23.49
C PHE A 29 -5.72 3.06 22.62
N GLU A 30 -5.61 2.87 21.30
CA GLU A 30 -5.53 3.97 20.33
C GLU A 30 -6.77 4.87 20.43
N GLU A 31 -7.95 4.32 20.18
CA GLU A 31 -9.23 5.03 20.21
C GLU A 31 -9.50 5.71 21.57
N ASP A 32 -9.10 5.06 22.67
CA ASP A 32 -9.36 5.55 24.03
C ASP A 32 -8.38 6.65 24.47
N THR A 33 -7.20 6.79 23.83
CA THR A 33 -6.13 7.67 24.34
C THR A 33 -5.57 8.66 23.31
N GLU A 34 -5.91 8.54 22.02
CA GLU A 34 -5.36 9.36 20.93
C GLU A 34 -5.41 10.87 21.19
N GLU A 35 -6.48 11.38 21.79
CA GLU A 35 -6.66 12.81 22.06
C GLU A 35 -5.71 13.36 23.15
N THR A 36 -5.07 12.47 23.90
CA THR A 36 -4.23 12.81 25.07
C THR A 36 -2.74 12.59 24.84
N TRP A 37 -2.35 12.15 23.65
CA TRP A 37 -0.96 11.84 23.36
C TRP A 37 -0.09 13.11 23.34
N ASP A 38 1.10 12.99 23.92
CA ASP A 38 2.14 14.01 23.77
C ASP A 38 2.84 13.91 22.40
N ASP A 39 3.61 14.93 22.03
CA ASP A 39 4.30 14.99 20.74
C ASP A 39 5.23 13.77 20.54
N GLY A 40 5.88 13.29 21.60
CA GLY A 40 6.75 12.12 21.56
C GLY A 40 6.00 10.80 21.31
N GLN A 41 4.81 10.64 21.89
CA GLN A 41 3.91 9.50 21.67
C GLN A 41 3.33 9.52 20.25
N ILE A 42 2.92 10.69 19.76
CA ILE A 42 2.46 10.87 18.37
C ILE A 42 3.55 10.47 17.38
N GLU A 43 4.77 10.99 17.54
CA GLU A 43 5.91 10.65 16.67
C GLU A 43 6.27 9.15 16.76
N THR A 44 6.15 8.55 17.95
CA THR A 44 6.34 7.11 18.14
C THR A 44 5.31 6.29 17.37
N PHE A 45 4.03 6.67 17.44
CA PHE A 45 2.97 6.01 16.69
C PHE A 45 3.18 6.15 15.18
N LEU A 46 3.41 7.38 14.70
CA LEU A 46 3.63 7.65 13.28
C LEU A 46 4.84 6.90 12.72
N THR A 47 5.95 6.85 13.48
CA THR A 47 7.14 6.09 13.09
C THR A 47 6.83 4.60 12.99
N HIS A 48 6.08 4.06 13.96
CA HIS A 48 5.68 2.64 13.94
C HIS A 48 4.79 2.29 12.75
N GLU A 49 3.78 3.12 12.46
CA GLU A 49 2.92 2.91 11.29
C GLU A 49 3.70 3.06 9.98
N ALA A 50 4.58 4.06 9.86
CA ALA A 50 5.45 4.21 8.70
C ALA A 50 6.35 2.97 8.48
N HIS A 51 6.86 2.37 9.57
CA HIS A 51 7.63 1.13 9.48
C HIS A 51 6.78 -0.04 9.00
N LYS A 52 5.54 -0.19 9.47
CA LYS A 52 4.61 -1.22 8.98
C LYS A 52 4.31 -1.06 7.49
N LEU A 53 4.05 0.16 7.04
CA LEU A 53 3.81 0.46 5.62
C LEU A 53 5.04 0.12 4.77
N PHE A 54 6.24 0.52 5.22
CA PHE A 54 7.48 0.18 4.54
C PHE A 54 7.70 -1.34 4.46
N ASP A 55 7.52 -2.06 5.56
CA ASP A 55 7.75 -3.50 5.61
C ASP A 55 6.74 -4.24 4.70
N ALA A 56 5.48 -3.81 4.70
CA ALA A 56 4.44 -4.33 3.79
C ALA A 56 4.78 -4.07 2.32
N GLU A 57 5.09 -2.83 1.96
CA GLU A 57 5.37 -2.44 0.58
C GLU A 57 6.62 -3.15 0.04
N THR A 58 7.70 -3.19 0.81
CA THR A 58 8.93 -3.85 0.38
C THR A 58 8.79 -5.36 0.25
N THR A 59 7.99 -6.00 1.11
CA THR A 59 7.66 -7.44 1.00
C THR A 59 6.85 -7.72 -0.26
N VAL A 60 5.93 -6.83 -0.63
CA VAL A 60 5.18 -6.94 -1.88
C VAL A 60 6.10 -6.80 -3.09
N TYR A 61 7.00 -5.81 -3.10
CA TYR A 61 7.96 -5.67 -4.19
C TYR A 61 8.86 -6.91 -4.34
N ASP A 62 9.32 -7.52 -3.25
CA ASP A 62 10.08 -8.78 -3.32
C ASP A 62 9.28 -9.91 -3.95
N THR A 63 7.99 -10.00 -3.62
CA THR A 63 7.08 -11.01 -4.17
C THR A 63 6.84 -10.79 -5.67
N LEU A 64 6.72 -9.53 -6.11
CA LEU A 64 6.41 -9.13 -7.49
C LEU A 64 7.62 -9.00 -8.43
N HIS A 65 8.77 -9.59 -8.08
CA HIS A 65 10.03 -9.41 -8.79
C HIS A 65 9.97 -9.66 -10.32
N ASP A 66 9.12 -10.56 -10.79
CA ASP A 66 8.97 -10.97 -12.19
C ASP A 66 8.15 -9.98 -13.05
N ILE A 67 7.26 -9.22 -12.41
CA ILE A 67 6.42 -8.18 -13.04
C ILE A 67 6.94 -6.74 -12.82
N GLN A 68 7.99 -6.56 -12.02
CA GLN A 68 8.66 -5.27 -11.86
C GLN A 68 9.21 -4.71 -13.19
N GLY A 69 8.98 -3.42 -13.40
CA GLY A 69 9.29 -2.68 -14.62
C GLY A 69 8.37 -2.99 -15.81
N LYS A 70 7.31 -3.79 -15.60
CA LYS A 70 6.29 -4.10 -16.62
C LYS A 70 4.90 -3.64 -16.18
N LEU A 71 4.48 -4.06 -14.98
CA LEU A 71 3.15 -3.81 -14.41
C LEU A 71 3.21 -3.00 -13.11
N VAL A 72 4.35 -3.04 -12.43
CA VAL A 72 4.67 -2.25 -11.23
C VAL A 72 6.07 -1.65 -11.39
N PRO A 73 6.42 -0.53 -10.75
CA PRO A 73 7.77 0.02 -10.80
C PRO A 73 8.84 -0.97 -10.32
N ARG A 74 10.10 -0.78 -10.75
CA ARG A 74 11.21 -1.52 -10.14
C ARG A 74 11.55 -0.92 -8.78
N LEU A 75 11.73 -1.77 -7.76
CA LEU A 75 12.38 -1.39 -6.52
C LEU A 75 13.89 -1.34 -6.75
N VAL A 76 14.46 -0.14 -6.71
CA VAL A 76 15.89 0.11 -6.97
C VAL A 76 16.70 -0.09 -5.70
N ALA A 77 16.22 0.44 -4.57
CA ALA A 77 16.90 0.33 -3.29
C ALA A 77 15.95 0.51 -2.10
N ARG A 78 16.33 -0.10 -0.97
CA ARG A 78 15.81 0.23 0.37
C ARG A 78 16.80 1.18 1.03
N VAL A 79 16.29 2.25 1.63
CA VAL A 79 17.07 3.30 2.29
C VAL A 79 16.80 3.22 3.78
N HIS A 80 17.87 3.20 4.56
CA HIS A 80 17.82 3.27 6.02
C HIS A 80 18.77 4.39 6.43
N LEU A 81 18.21 5.50 6.92
CA LEU A 81 18.98 6.63 7.42
C LEU A 81 18.93 6.60 8.94
N ALA A 82 20.06 6.32 9.58
CA ALA A 82 20.19 6.41 11.02
C ALA A 82 20.27 7.89 11.44
N LEU A 83 19.39 8.31 12.34
CA LEU A 83 19.51 9.60 13.01
C LEU A 83 20.72 9.54 13.96
N SER A 84 21.75 10.35 13.68
CA SER A 84 22.99 10.33 14.47
C SER A 84 22.72 10.85 15.88
N LEU A 85 22.98 9.98 16.87
CA LEU A 85 22.92 10.35 18.28
C LEU A 85 24.29 10.83 18.77
N PRO A 86 24.35 11.90 19.60
CA PRO A 86 25.54 12.18 20.39
C PRO A 86 25.64 11.13 21.50
N SER A 87 26.41 10.06 21.24
CA SER A 87 27.03 9.15 22.22
C SER A 87 26.14 8.73 23.40
N ALA A 88 25.30 7.72 23.24
CA ALA A 88 24.68 7.00 24.36
C ALA A 88 24.95 5.49 24.25
N GLY A 89 25.23 4.88 25.40
CA GLY A 89 25.87 3.57 25.56
C GLY A 89 25.23 2.41 24.81
N THR A 90 26.11 1.50 24.38
CA THR A 90 25.85 0.12 23.98
C THR A 90 24.82 -0.56 24.91
N GLY A 91 23.60 -0.75 24.42
CA GLY A 91 22.57 -1.50 25.17
C GLY A 91 21.19 -1.65 24.51
N LEU A 92 20.86 -0.92 23.43
CA LEU A 92 19.50 -0.94 22.86
C LEU A 92 19.51 -1.11 21.33
N THR A 93 19.59 -2.35 20.84
CA THR A 93 19.39 -2.68 19.42
C THR A 93 18.00 -2.27 18.93
N ASP A 94 16.97 -2.45 19.77
CA ASP A 94 15.57 -2.10 19.42
C ASP A 94 15.34 -0.58 19.37
N ALA A 95 16.04 0.20 20.21
CA ALA A 95 15.94 1.66 20.15
C ALA A 95 16.65 2.23 18.90
N ALA A 96 17.68 1.54 18.42
CA ALA A 96 18.32 1.91 17.17
C ALA A 96 17.35 1.78 16.00
N GLU A 97 16.52 0.73 15.93
CA GLU A 97 15.52 0.56 14.86
C GLU A 97 14.51 1.72 14.81
N LEU A 98 14.00 2.16 15.95
CA LEU A 98 13.08 3.31 16.05
C LEU A 98 13.72 4.62 15.53
N LEU A 99 15.05 4.74 15.57
CA LEU A 99 15.78 5.91 15.09
C LEU A 99 16.21 5.81 13.62
N HIS A 100 15.75 4.79 12.89
CA HIS A 100 15.95 4.71 11.45
C HIS A 100 14.77 5.28 10.68
N ILE A 101 15.06 6.28 9.85
CA ILE A 101 14.15 6.70 8.79
C ILE A 101 14.27 5.70 7.65
N LYS A 102 13.19 4.97 7.39
CA LYS A 102 13.08 4.00 6.29
C LYS A 102 12.55 4.69 5.04
N GLY A 103 13.06 4.32 3.87
CA GLY A 103 12.59 4.85 2.59
C GLY A 103 12.82 3.89 1.44
N ILE A 104 12.08 4.04 0.35
CA ILE A 104 12.22 3.22 -0.86
C ILE A 104 12.59 4.09 -2.05
N LEU A 105 13.47 3.57 -2.90
CA LEU A 105 13.79 4.17 -4.19
C LEU A 105 13.15 3.31 -5.28
N LEU A 106 12.21 3.90 -6.02
CA LEU A 106 11.49 3.23 -7.09
C LEU A 106 11.90 3.76 -8.46
N GLN A 107 11.68 2.94 -9.49
CA GLN A 107 11.73 3.39 -10.88
C GLN A 107 10.78 4.57 -11.06
N TYR A 108 11.31 5.67 -11.57
CA TYR A 108 10.48 6.80 -11.96
C TYR A 108 9.65 6.47 -13.20
N ILE A 109 8.33 6.63 -13.09
CA ILE A 109 7.38 6.49 -14.19
C ILE A 109 6.87 7.88 -14.56
N ASP A 110 7.35 8.39 -15.69
CA ASP A 110 6.88 9.67 -16.25
C ASP A 110 5.48 9.48 -16.86
N GLY A 111 4.45 9.97 -16.17
CA GLY A 111 3.06 9.73 -16.49
C GLY A 111 2.09 10.53 -15.60
N PHE A 112 0.81 10.20 -15.71
CA PHE A 112 -0.26 10.84 -14.94
C PHE A 112 -1.11 9.80 -14.21
N SER A 113 -1.79 10.20 -13.14
CA SER A 113 -2.70 9.31 -12.39
C SER A 113 -3.85 8.83 -13.28
N LEU A 114 -4.21 7.55 -13.20
CA LEU A 114 -5.39 6.99 -13.90
C LEU A 114 -6.67 7.77 -13.56
N SER A 115 -6.73 8.34 -12.36
CA SER A 115 -7.84 9.17 -11.90
C SER A 115 -8.04 10.43 -12.78
N LYS A 116 -7.01 10.87 -13.49
CA LYS A 116 -7.00 12.03 -14.40
C LYS A 116 -6.94 11.65 -15.88
N VAL A 117 -7.28 10.41 -16.24
CA VAL A 117 -7.17 9.92 -17.63
C VAL A 117 -7.93 10.78 -18.64
N GLN A 118 -9.06 11.37 -18.24
CA GLN A 118 -9.87 12.21 -19.10
C GLN A 118 -9.16 13.49 -19.57
N ASP A 119 -8.18 13.97 -18.80
CA ASP A 119 -7.47 15.22 -19.07
C ASP A 119 -6.23 15.00 -19.96
N HIS A 120 -5.75 13.76 -20.06
CA HIS A 120 -4.43 13.44 -20.62
C HIS A 120 -4.42 12.38 -21.73
N ALA A 121 -5.52 11.64 -21.92
CA ALA A 121 -5.66 10.63 -22.96
C ALA A 121 -6.94 10.81 -23.78
N PRO A 122 -6.92 10.52 -25.10
CA PRO A 122 -8.11 10.58 -25.92
C PRO A 122 -9.11 9.49 -25.52
N LYS A 123 -10.41 9.79 -25.67
CA LYS A 123 -11.52 8.90 -25.25
C LYS A 123 -11.42 7.47 -25.80
N CYS A 124 -10.89 7.30 -27.01
CA CYS A 124 -10.73 5.98 -27.63
C CYS A 124 -9.78 5.05 -26.87
N GLU A 125 -8.87 5.58 -26.05
CA GLU A 125 -7.87 4.80 -25.31
C GLU A 125 -8.34 4.44 -23.89
N TRP A 126 -9.37 5.11 -23.38
CA TRP A 126 -9.80 4.98 -21.98
C TRP A 126 -10.16 3.54 -21.61
N GLN A 127 -10.85 2.82 -22.49
CA GLN A 127 -11.19 1.41 -22.27
C GLN A 127 -9.92 0.57 -22.06
N GLY A 128 -8.96 0.63 -23.00
CA GLY A 128 -7.74 -0.16 -22.92
C GLY A 128 -6.85 0.20 -21.74
N ILE A 129 -6.85 1.46 -21.30
CA ILE A 129 -6.13 1.89 -20.09
C ILE A 129 -6.77 1.29 -18.84
N VAL A 130 -8.10 1.34 -18.71
CA VAL A 130 -8.78 0.79 -17.53
C VAL A 130 -8.69 -0.74 -17.51
N ASP A 131 -8.81 -1.39 -18.67
CA ASP A 131 -8.65 -2.85 -18.79
C ASP A 131 -7.25 -3.29 -18.34
N GLN A 132 -6.20 -2.54 -18.71
CA GLN A 132 -4.85 -2.77 -18.21
C GLN A 132 -4.77 -2.65 -16.69
N ALA A 133 -5.39 -1.62 -16.10
CA ALA A 133 -5.38 -1.43 -14.64
C ALA A 133 -6.04 -2.61 -13.91
N VAL A 134 -7.20 -3.08 -14.38
CA VAL A 134 -7.90 -4.26 -13.83
C VAL A 134 -7.03 -5.52 -14.00
N ALA A 135 -6.39 -5.70 -15.16
CA ALA A 135 -5.49 -6.83 -15.38
C ALA A 135 -4.27 -6.81 -14.44
N ILE A 136 -3.75 -5.62 -14.09
CA ILE A 136 -2.67 -5.49 -13.09
C ILE A 136 -3.16 -5.91 -11.70
N VAL A 137 -4.37 -5.51 -11.29
CA VAL A 137 -4.97 -5.97 -10.02
C VAL A 137 -5.06 -7.50 -9.98
N GLN A 138 -5.50 -8.11 -11.08
CA GLN A 138 -5.57 -9.57 -11.20
C GLN A 138 -4.17 -10.21 -11.14
N ALA A 139 -3.18 -9.63 -11.82
CA ALA A 139 -1.81 -10.12 -11.79
C ALA A 139 -1.22 -10.05 -10.38
N VAL A 140 -1.41 -8.94 -9.67
CA VAL A 140 -1.00 -8.79 -8.26
C VAL A 140 -1.72 -9.80 -7.38
N GLY A 141 -3.03 -10.00 -7.58
CA GLY A 141 -3.81 -11.01 -6.87
C GLY A 141 -3.32 -12.45 -7.09
N ASN A 142 -2.84 -12.79 -8.29
CA ASN A 142 -2.28 -14.11 -8.59
C ASN A 142 -0.95 -14.38 -7.83
N HIS A 143 -0.27 -13.33 -7.37
CA HIS A 143 0.91 -13.44 -6.51
C HIS A 143 0.55 -13.60 -5.02
N GLY A 144 -0.72 -13.86 -4.69
CA GLY A 144 -1.17 -14.01 -3.32
C GLY A 144 -1.16 -12.70 -2.54
N ILE A 145 -1.37 -11.56 -3.22
CA ILE A 145 -1.41 -10.23 -2.60
C ILE A 145 -2.85 -9.73 -2.55
N LEU A 146 -3.19 -9.11 -1.42
CA LEU A 146 -4.41 -8.34 -1.20
C LEU A 146 -3.99 -6.92 -0.86
N ASN A 147 -4.31 -5.95 -1.72
CA ASN A 147 -4.09 -4.53 -1.44
C ASN A 147 -5.39 -3.89 -0.96
N ARG A 148 -5.33 -3.22 0.20
CA ARG A 148 -6.50 -2.56 0.80
C ARG A 148 -6.75 -1.14 0.31
N ASP A 149 -5.80 -0.54 -0.41
CA ASP A 149 -5.90 0.81 -0.99
C ASP A 149 -5.84 0.78 -2.52
N VAL A 150 -6.57 -0.15 -3.13
CA VAL A 150 -6.74 -0.14 -4.59
C VAL A 150 -7.68 0.98 -4.97
N ARG A 151 -7.17 1.97 -5.72
CA ARG A 151 -7.94 3.09 -6.23
C ARG A 151 -7.26 3.68 -7.47
N PRO A 152 -7.98 4.40 -8.36
CA PRO A 152 -7.39 4.96 -9.57
C PRO A 152 -6.18 5.89 -9.33
N ASP A 153 -6.08 6.53 -8.17
CA ASP A 153 -4.94 7.39 -7.85
C ASP A 153 -3.63 6.62 -7.62
N ASN A 154 -3.72 5.34 -7.31
CA ASN A 154 -2.57 4.45 -7.10
C ASN A 154 -2.18 3.71 -8.39
N PHE A 155 -2.53 4.29 -9.55
CA PHE A 155 -2.06 3.84 -10.86
C PHE A 155 -1.49 5.01 -11.65
N ILE A 156 -0.29 4.83 -12.21
CA ILE A 156 0.35 5.78 -13.12
C ILE A 156 0.18 5.27 -14.55
N VAL A 157 -0.38 6.11 -15.41
CA VAL A 157 -0.46 5.91 -16.85
C VAL A 157 0.68 6.66 -17.51
N GLN A 158 1.59 5.92 -18.12
CA GLN A 158 2.71 6.43 -18.90
C GLN A 158 2.41 6.31 -20.38
N ARG A 159 2.78 7.34 -21.14
CA ARG A 159 2.80 7.27 -22.61
C ARG A 159 4.22 6.92 -23.06
N ASP A 160 4.39 5.75 -23.65
CA ASP A 160 5.71 5.30 -24.12
C ASP A 160 6.16 6.08 -25.37
N ARG A 161 7.42 5.87 -25.79
CA ARG A 161 7.99 6.53 -26.98
C ARG A 161 7.28 6.19 -28.29
N SER A 162 6.56 5.07 -28.33
CA SER A 162 5.73 4.67 -29.47
C SER A 162 4.32 5.28 -29.44
N GLY A 163 4.00 6.03 -28.38
CA GLY A 163 2.71 6.67 -28.19
C GLY A 163 1.65 5.78 -27.54
N ARG A 164 2.01 4.56 -27.12
CA ARG A 164 1.11 3.63 -26.43
C ARG A 164 1.02 3.96 -24.94
N TYR A 165 -0.14 3.71 -24.36
CA TYR A 165 -0.36 3.88 -22.93
C TYR A 165 -0.02 2.58 -22.18
N LEU A 166 0.87 2.71 -21.20
CA LEU A 166 1.25 1.66 -20.25
C LEU A 166 0.76 2.06 -18.87
N VAL A 167 0.23 1.11 -18.12
CA VAL A 167 -0.27 1.36 -16.77
C VAL A 167 0.65 0.67 -15.76
N PHE A 168 0.94 1.36 -14.66
CA PHE A 168 1.71 0.84 -13.55
C PHE A 168 0.91 1.02 -12.26
N MET A 169 0.75 -0.04 -11.49
CA MET A 169 0.23 0.07 -10.13
C MET A 169 1.35 0.49 -9.18
N ILE A 170 1.03 1.41 -8.28
CA ILE A 170 1.92 1.89 -7.22
C ILE A 170 1.22 1.74 -5.87
N ASP A 171 1.96 2.05 -4.80
CA ASP A 171 1.47 2.09 -3.43
C ASP A 171 0.96 0.73 -2.91
N PHE A 172 1.86 0.03 -2.22
CA PHE A 172 1.56 -1.26 -1.58
C PHE A 172 1.68 -1.18 -0.05
N GLY A 173 1.69 0.01 0.55
CA GLY A 173 1.87 0.17 1.99
C GLY A 173 0.78 -0.52 2.82
N LEU A 174 -0.43 -0.60 2.28
CA LEU A 174 -1.59 -1.25 2.92
C LEU A 174 -1.90 -2.65 2.35
N ALA A 175 -0.93 -3.25 1.67
CA ALA A 175 -1.06 -4.60 1.15
C ALA A 175 -0.63 -5.66 2.16
N ARG A 176 -1.17 -6.87 1.99
CA ARG A 176 -0.73 -8.07 2.73
C ARG A 176 -0.56 -9.24 1.79
N LEU A 177 0.34 -10.14 2.16
CA LEU A 177 0.41 -11.47 1.57
C LEU A 177 -0.67 -12.38 2.15
N ARG A 178 -1.06 -13.38 1.35
CA ARG A 178 -1.86 -14.51 1.80
C ARG A 178 -1.09 -15.28 2.87
N GLY A 179 -1.76 -15.59 3.98
CA GLY A 179 -1.16 -16.39 5.04
C GLY A 179 -0.87 -17.81 4.59
N TRP A 180 0.24 -18.41 5.03
CA TRP A 180 0.59 -19.80 4.70
C TRP A 180 -0.44 -20.81 5.21
N ASN A 181 -1.19 -20.44 6.26
CA ASN A 181 -2.27 -21.21 6.87
C ASN A 181 -3.67 -20.65 6.55
N GLU A 182 -3.78 -19.63 5.69
CA GLU A 182 -5.06 -19.02 5.30
C GLU A 182 -5.78 -19.92 4.30
N SER A 183 -6.98 -20.38 4.67
CA SER A 183 -7.77 -21.26 3.81
C SER A 183 -8.14 -20.59 2.48
N ASP A 184 -8.41 -21.37 1.44
CA ASP A 184 -8.87 -20.81 0.16
C ASP A 184 -10.16 -20.01 0.32
N ARG A 185 -11.04 -20.45 1.22
CA ARG A 185 -12.29 -19.78 1.55
C ARG A 185 -12.07 -18.43 2.23
N ASP A 186 -11.21 -18.36 3.24
CA ASP A 186 -10.93 -17.11 3.95
C ASP A 186 -10.25 -16.10 3.04
N TRP A 187 -9.29 -16.58 2.22
CA TRP A 187 -8.63 -15.75 1.21
C TRP A 187 -9.62 -15.23 0.16
N ALA A 188 -10.46 -16.11 -0.38
CA ALA A 188 -11.48 -15.75 -1.36
C ALA A 188 -12.47 -14.74 -0.78
N LYS A 189 -12.96 -14.96 0.45
CA LYS A 189 -13.82 -14.03 1.17
C LYS A 189 -13.15 -12.66 1.33
N ALA A 190 -11.89 -12.62 1.75
CA ALA A 190 -11.15 -11.36 1.89
C ALA A 190 -10.98 -10.63 0.54
N LYS A 191 -10.75 -11.35 -0.56
CA LYS A 191 -10.66 -10.76 -1.91
C LYS A 191 -12.00 -10.21 -2.38
N LEU A 192 -13.10 -10.93 -2.16
CA LEU A 192 -14.46 -10.49 -2.49
C LEU A 192 -14.90 -9.29 -1.66
N GLU A 193 -14.64 -9.30 -0.34
CA GLU A 193 -14.99 -8.19 0.55
C GLU A 193 -14.26 -6.89 0.17
N LYS A 194 -13.03 -7.00 -0.36
CA LYS A 194 -12.28 -5.83 -0.81
C LYS A 194 -12.63 -5.38 -2.22
N ASP A 195 -13.03 -6.30 -3.10
CA ASP A 195 -13.40 -6.01 -4.49
C ASP A 195 -12.41 -5.07 -5.19
N GLU A 196 -11.13 -5.47 -5.22
CA GLU A 196 -10.05 -4.65 -5.79
C GLU A 196 -10.29 -4.33 -7.28
N GLU A 197 -10.91 -5.26 -8.03
CA GLU A 197 -11.29 -5.04 -9.43
C GLU A 197 -12.36 -3.94 -9.53
N GLY A 198 -13.42 -4.00 -8.72
CA GLY A 198 -14.46 -2.97 -8.68
C GLY A 198 -13.93 -1.61 -8.21
N ALA A 199 -12.97 -1.60 -7.27
CA ALA A 199 -12.35 -0.38 -6.76
C ALA A 199 -11.64 0.44 -7.86
N VAL A 200 -11.22 -0.21 -8.96
CA VAL A 200 -10.76 0.48 -10.17
C VAL A 200 -11.86 0.54 -11.22
N GLY A 201 -12.35 -0.60 -11.69
CA GLY A 201 -13.21 -0.71 -12.86
C GLY A 201 -14.56 -0.03 -12.67
N LEU A 202 -15.24 -0.27 -11.54
CA LEU A 202 -16.55 0.34 -11.26
C LEU A 202 -16.41 1.85 -10.97
N VAL A 203 -15.35 2.24 -10.26
CA VAL A 203 -15.05 3.65 -9.98
C VAL A 203 -14.78 4.42 -11.28
N MET A 204 -13.94 3.86 -12.16
CA MET A 204 -13.65 4.46 -13.47
C MET A 204 -14.88 4.46 -14.37
N LYS A 205 -15.71 3.39 -14.36
CA LYS A 205 -16.99 3.38 -15.08
C LYS A 205 -17.88 4.55 -14.68
N LYS A 206 -18.06 4.78 -13.39
CA LYS A 206 -18.85 5.92 -12.86
C LYS A 206 -18.24 7.27 -13.22
N ARG A 207 -16.91 7.40 -13.15
CA ARG A 207 -16.21 8.66 -13.46
C ARG A 207 -16.30 9.00 -14.94
N LEU A 208 -15.97 8.06 -15.83
CA LEU A 208 -15.97 8.27 -17.28
C LEU A 208 -17.38 8.40 -17.87
N ALA A 209 -18.40 7.83 -17.23
CA ALA A 209 -19.79 8.05 -17.61
C ALA A 209 -20.19 9.54 -17.52
N ARG A 210 -19.62 10.30 -16.57
CA ARG A 210 -19.84 11.76 -16.45
C ARG A 210 -19.28 12.53 -17.65
N GLU A 211 -18.28 11.97 -18.31
CA GLU A 211 -17.68 12.49 -19.54
C GLU A 211 -18.37 11.95 -20.81
N GLY A 212 -19.52 11.27 -20.66
CA GLY A 212 -20.28 10.68 -21.77
C GLY A 212 -19.61 9.45 -22.40
N PHE A 213 -18.77 8.74 -21.65
CA PHE A 213 -18.12 7.50 -22.10
C PHE A 213 -18.70 6.29 -21.39
N GLU A 214 -19.12 5.28 -22.16
CA GLU A 214 -19.63 4.02 -21.63
C GLU A 214 -18.51 2.99 -21.52
N LEU A 215 -17.90 2.90 -20.33
CA LEU A 215 -16.88 1.89 -20.05
C LEU A 215 -17.54 0.51 -19.89
N ARG A 216 -17.04 -0.47 -20.64
CA ARG A 216 -17.39 -1.89 -20.48
C ARG A 216 -16.50 -2.49 -19.40
N PHE A 217 -17.07 -2.72 -18.23
CA PHE A 217 -16.40 -3.37 -17.11
C PHE A 217 -17.36 -4.39 -16.50
N GLU A 218 -16.85 -5.60 -16.32
CA GLU A 218 -17.47 -6.74 -15.67
C GLU A 218 -16.45 -7.28 -14.65
N ASN A 219 -16.93 -7.60 -13.45
CA ASN A 219 -16.07 -8.23 -12.44
C ASN A 219 -15.74 -9.65 -12.89
N SER A 220 -14.52 -10.13 -12.60
CA SER A 220 -14.15 -11.49 -12.97
C SER A 220 -14.85 -12.58 -12.15
N ASP A 221 -15.43 -12.23 -10.99
CA ASP A 221 -16.08 -13.14 -10.03
C ASP A 221 -15.22 -14.36 -9.64
N ARG A 222 -13.90 -14.28 -9.87
CA ARG A 222 -12.98 -15.42 -9.84
C ARG A 222 -12.79 -16.06 -8.48
N TYR A 223 -13.21 -15.38 -7.41
CA TYR A 223 -13.12 -15.86 -6.03
C TYR A 223 -14.47 -16.41 -5.51
N MET A 224 -15.56 -16.27 -6.27
CA MET A 224 -16.91 -16.69 -5.85
C MET A 224 -17.00 -18.19 -5.59
N GLU A 225 -16.38 -19.02 -6.44
CA GLU A 225 -16.43 -20.48 -6.32
C GLU A 225 -15.82 -21.00 -5.02
N TRP A 226 -14.77 -20.34 -4.51
CA TRP A 226 -14.09 -20.74 -3.27
C TRP A 226 -14.72 -20.13 -2.01
N ALA A 227 -15.49 -19.04 -2.15
CA ALA A 227 -16.20 -18.41 -1.03
C ALA A 227 -17.53 -19.12 -0.70
N GLY A 228 -18.15 -19.78 -1.69
CA GLY A 228 -19.46 -20.42 -1.58
C GLY A 228 -19.47 -21.87 -1.09
N GLY A 229 -18.32 -22.47 -0.77
CA GLY A 229 -18.26 -23.83 -0.23
C GLY A 229 -18.62 -23.87 1.26
N ASP A 230 -19.92 -23.87 1.56
CA ASP A 230 -20.55 -24.48 2.75
C ASP A 230 -22.07 -24.51 2.49
N ASP A 231 -22.52 -25.54 1.77
CA ASP A 231 -23.88 -26.09 1.90
C ASP A 231 -23.70 -27.63 1.93
N GLU A 232 -23.26 -28.14 3.09
CA GLU A 232 -23.62 -29.47 3.64
C GLU A 232 -23.28 -29.57 5.13
#